data_AF-A0A2P6U176-F1
#
_entry.id   AF-A0A2P6U176-F1
#
_cell.length_a   1.000
_cell.length_b   1.000
_cell.length_c   1.000
_cell.angle_alpha   90.00
_cell.angle_beta   90.00
_cell.angle_gamma   90.00
#
_symmetry.space_group_name_H-M   'P 1'
#
loop_
_entity.id
_entity.type
_entity.pdbx_description
1 polymer ?
#
loop_
_entity_poly.entity_id
_entity_poly.type
_entity_poly.pdbx_seq_one_letter_code
_entity_poly.pdbx_strand_id
1 'polypeptide(L)'
;MKRCNVGVERMAVKQGPTARSCILSCGGQRTMRTCMAGCPRLEPGELQPEDFEGAAFAFLSAYCLYVPGLLERAIELARGAGASVALELASFEVVRAFSQTIKSLLESGAVDVAFCNEDEAMELAGGTPEQGLDYMAQHCRRLAVVTLGEKGCLVKETGAEDVIAMPACAGVKAVDTTGAGDLFAAAFLYGLLNGMDLRRCGEIGCMAGGAVVQTLGAEMGRDQWSWLHQRMHGELAGAVVRDSAAAVQQELLACYALIEKQGRGVVYYGSARLKQDSPHWERAVHLGRDVANLLGCTTWSGGGPGMMEAATQGALLAGKRVAGIRIQREAGTTVLTASYLPTGSQVHCRYLSSRKVALVDSGVRMKESDRTAYIFLPGGLGTLDEFFEILTLVQLRKLGTKFPVPIILVDYDGFYAGLLQFMKACDDHGTVGAPELRDLIVAHDNVGVLDVLRQYYKLDGEEGVKRSSPSKVYRASAFLQLGGSEERAEAAGL
;
A
#
# COMPACT_ATOMS: atom_id res chain seq x y z
N MET A 1 0.92 -30.60 10.80
CA MET A 1 2.18 -30.29 11.52
C MET A 1 3.43 -30.66 10.72
N LYS A 2 3.94 -31.91 10.70
CA LYS A 2 5.20 -32.26 9.96
C LYS A 2 5.25 -31.79 8.50
N ARG A 3 4.14 -31.97 7.75
CA ARG A 3 4.03 -31.53 6.35
C ARG A 3 4.15 -30.01 6.17
N CYS A 4 3.87 -29.24 7.22
CA CYS A 4 3.96 -27.79 7.25
C CYS A 4 5.28 -27.31 7.88
N ASN A 5 6.28 -28.20 7.99
CA ASN A 5 7.58 -27.92 8.59
C ASN A 5 7.53 -27.44 10.05
N VAL A 6 6.52 -27.88 10.81
CA VAL A 6 6.46 -27.67 12.26
C VAL A 6 7.36 -28.69 12.94
N GLY A 7 8.27 -28.23 13.81
CA GLY A 7 9.04 -29.09 14.72
C GLY A 7 8.10 -29.84 15.65
N VAL A 8 8.14 -31.17 15.63
CA VAL A 8 7.26 -32.04 16.44
C VAL A 8 8.04 -33.05 17.27
N GLU A 9 9.35 -32.88 17.34
CA GLU A 9 10.28 -33.68 18.15
C GLU A 9 9.94 -33.60 19.65
N ARG A 10 9.32 -32.50 20.09
CA ARG A 10 8.84 -32.28 21.47
C ARG A 10 7.38 -32.73 21.69
N MET A 11 6.73 -33.33 20.69
CA MET A 11 5.33 -33.77 20.83
C MET A 11 5.24 -35.09 21.60
N ALA A 12 4.66 -35.05 22.80
CA ALA A 12 4.45 -36.24 23.62
C ALA A 12 3.44 -37.22 22.98
N VAL A 13 3.80 -38.50 22.94
CA VAL A 13 2.93 -39.59 22.48
C VAL A 13 2.53 -40.44 23.68
N LYS A 14 1.24 -40.41 24.03
CA LYS A 14 0.69 -41.14 25.17
C LYS A 14 -0.24 -42.26 24.70
N GLN A 15 -0.31 -43.35 25.46
CA GLN A 15 -1.23 -44.44 25.18
C GLN A 15 -2.68 -44.00 25.39
N GLY A 16 -3.54 -44.26 24.40
CA GLY A 16 -4.96 -43.88 24.41
C GLY A 16 -5.40 -43.22 23.10
N PRO A 17 -6.72 -42.97 22.94
CA PRO A 17 -7.25 -42.28 21.76
C PRO A 17 -6.85 -40.80 21.76
N THR A 18 -6.48 -40.27 20.59
CA THR A 18 -6.33 -38.83 20.38
C THR A 18 -7.67 -38.12 20.51
N ALA A 19 -7.67 -36.93 21.11
CA ALA A 19 -8.85 -36.06 21.21
C ALA A 19 -9.45 -35.77 19.83
N ARG A 20 -10.79 -35.68 19.78
CA ARG A 20 -11.54 -35.40 18.55
C ARG A 20 -12.61 -34.37 18.83
N SER A 21 -12.81 -33.43 17.89
CA SER A 21 -13.92 -32.49 17.94
C SER A 21 -14.81 -32.68 16.72
N CYS A 22 -16.12 -32.77 16.97
CA CYS A 22 -17.12 -32.70 15.92
C CYS A 22 -17.51 -31.23 15.73
N ILE A 23 -17.30 -30.72 14.51
CA ILE A 23 -17.55 -29.32 14.17
C ILE A 23 -18.69 -29.28 13.16
N LEU A 24 -19.79 -28.64 13.55
CA LEU A 24 -20.96 -28.43 12.70
C LEU A 24 -20.90 -26.98 12.21
N SER A 25 -20.71 -26.80 10.90
CA SER A 25 -20.75 -25.49 10.24
C SER A 25 -22.07 -25.30 9.49
N CYS A 26 -22.76 -24.20 9.75
CA CYS A 26 -23.97 -23.80 9.03
C CYS A 26 -24.03 -22.27 8.92
N GLY A 27 -24.19 -21.75 7.69
CA GLY A 27 -24.31 -20.30 7.46
C GLY A 27 -23.08 -19.49 7.89
N GLY A 28 -21.88 -20.06 7.83
CA GLY A 28 -20.62 -19.42 8.24
C GLY A 28 -20.35 -19.43 9.76
N GLN A 29 -21.30 -19.90 10.57
CA GLN A 29 -21.11 -20.12 12.01
C GLN A 29 -20.77 -21.58 12.29
N ARG A 30 -19.99 -21.82 13.35
CA ARG A 30 -19.64 -23.18 13.80
C ARG A 30 -20.12 -23.45 15.21
N THR A 31 -20.45 -24.71 15.49
CA THR A 31 -20.62 -25.24 16.85
C THR A 31 -19.71 -26.45 17.01
N MET A 32 -18.92 -26.45 18.09
CA MET A 32 -17.95 -27.51 18.38
C MET A 32 -18.42 -28.41 19.53
N ARG A 33 -18.23 -29.72 19.35
CA ARG A 33 -18.44 -30.75 20.37
C ARG A 33 -17.19 -31.59 20.50
N THR A 34 -16.33 -31.19 21.43
CA THR A 34 -15.04 -31.83 21.68
C THR A 34 -15.20 -33.00 22.64
N CYS A 35 -14.84 -34.20 22.19
CA CYS A 35 -14.77 -35.40 23.02
C CYS A 35 -13.35 -35.55 23.55
N MET A 36 -13.19 -35.25 24.84
CA MET A 36 -11.95 -35.46 25.60
C MET A 36 -11.99 -36.75 26.45
N ALA A 37 -13.10 -37.51 26.39
CA ALA A 37 -13.29 -38.69 27.23
C ALA A 37 -12.27 -39.78 26.87
N GLY A 38 -11.54 -40.27 27.88
CA GLY A 38 -10.51 -41.30 27.72
C GLY A 38 -9.26 -40.85 26.94
N CYS A 39 -9.17 -39.57 26.53
CA CYS A 39 -8.01 -39.03 25.84
C CYS A 39 -6.93 -38.67 26.88
N PRO A 40 -5.69 -39.15 26.73
CA PRO A 40 -4.60 -38.75 27.61
C PRO A 40 -4.34 -37.25 27.45
N ARG A 41 -4.20 -36.54 28.57
CA ARG A 41 -3.91 -35.11 28.61
C ARG A 41 -2.44 -34.88 28.91
N LEU A 42 -1.92 -33.74 28.48
CA LEU A 42 -0.63 -33.26 28.93
C LEU A 42 -0.77 -32.77 30.37
N GLU A 43 0.08 -33.27 31.26
CA GLU A 43 0.10 -32.90 32.67
C GLU A 43 1.23 -31.89 32.95
N PRO A 44 1.13 -31.04 33.97
CA PRO A 44 2.14 -30.00 34.25
C PRO A 44 3.55 -30.56 34.45
N GLY A 45 3.68 -31.72 35.09
CA GLY A 45 4.97 -32.36 35.35
C GLY A 45 5.65 -32.97 34.11
N GLU A 46 4.93 -33.05 32.99
CA GLU A 46 5.49 -33.55 31.72
C GLU A 46 6.21 -32.45 30.93
N LEU A 47 5.94 -31.17 31.23
CA LEU A 47 6.63 -30.04 30.60
C LEU A 47 8.04 -29.86 31.18
N GLN A 48 9.00 -29.67 30.29
CA GLN A 48 10.40 -29.43 30.62
C GLN A 48 10.88 -28.07 30.11
N PRO A 49 11.91 -27.45 30.72
CA PRO A 49 12.48 -26.19 30.22
C PRO A 49 12.90 -26.25 28.76
N GLU A 50 13.44 -27.39 28.32
CA GLU A 50 13.91 -27.62 26.96
C GLU A 50 12.78 -27.52 25.95
N ASP A 51 11.50 -27.70 26.35
CA ASP A 51 10.36 -27.58 25.45
C ASP A 51 10.20 -26.17 24.87
N PHE A 52 10.73 -25.16 25.57
CA PHE A 52 10.66 -23.75 25.20
C PHE A 52 12.00 -23.19 24.69
N GLU A 53 13.07 -23.97 24.72
CA GLU A 53 14.40 -23.52 24.29
C GLU A 53 14.38 -23.13 22.81
N GLY A 54 14.91 -21.93 22.51
CA GLY A 54 14.98 -21.35 21.17
C GLY A 54 13.70 -20.67 20.69
N ALA A 55 12.61 -20.71 21.47
CA ALA A 55 11.37 -20.05 21.11
C ALA A 55 11.41 -18.55 21.46
N ALA A 56 11.02 -17.71 20.51
CA ALA A 56 10.81 -16.28 20.77
C ALA A 56 9.46 -16.02 21.47
N PHE A 57 8.44 -16.80 21.14
CA PHE A 57 7.12 -16.77 21.78
C PHE A 57 6.67 -18.18 22.17
N ALA A 58 6.07 -18.31 23.35
CA ALA A 58 5.19 -19.41 23.72
C ALA A 58 3.74 -18.97 23.51
N PHE A 59 3.07 -19.50 22.47
CA PHE A 59 1.66 -19.27 22.22
C PHE A 59 0.83 -20.32 22.96
N LEU A 60 0.07 -19.88 23.97
CA LEU A 60 -0.66 -20.73 24.91
C LEU A 60 -2.15 -20.42 24.80
N SER A 61 -3.00 -21.45 24.91
CA SER A 61 -4.45 -21.30 24.90
C SER A 61 -5.03 -21.49 26.30
N ALA A 62 -6.02 -20.69 26.68
CA ALA A 62 -6.70 -20.78 27.97
C ALA A 62 -7.44 -22.12 28.16
N TYR A 63 -7.66 -22.92 27.11
CA TYR A 63 -8.11 -24.30 27.24
C TYR A 63 -7.23 -25.16 28.17
N CYS A 64 -5.95 -24.80 28.34
CA CYS A 64 -5.05 -25.47 29.30
C CYS A 64 -5.56 -25.40 30.75
N LEU A 65 -6.44 -24.46 31.10
CA LEU A 65 -7.02 -24.34 32.45
C LEU A 65 -7.91 -25.52 32.86
N TYR A 66 -8.36 -26.33 31.90
CA TYR A 66 -9.05 -27.60 32.19
C TYR A 66 -8.12 -28.69 32.75
N VAL A 67 -6.80 -28.46 32.76
CA VAL A 67 -5.81 -29.26 33.47
C VAL A 67 -5.16 -28.37 34.53
N PRO A 68 -5.50 -28.54 35.82
CA PRO A 68 -5.01 -27.66 36.88
C PRO A 68 -3.47 -27.53 36.88
N GLY A 69 -2.97 -26.30 36.87
CA GLY A 69 -1.53 -26.00 36.93
C GLY A 69 -0.78 -26.08 35.60
N LEU A 70 -1.41 -26.53 34.51
CA LEU A 70 -0.72 -26.73 33.23
C LEU A 70 -0.34 -25.39 32.60
N LEU A 71 -1.27 -24.42 32.58
CA LEU A 71 -1.03 -23.11 31.98
C LEU A 71 0.03 -22.34 32.78
N GLU A 72 -0.06 -22.35 34.10
CA GLU A 72 0.90 -21.70 35.01
C GLU A 72 2.30 -22.29 34.83
N ARG A 73 2.42 -23.62 34.75
CA ARG A 73 3.69 -24.29 34.53
C ARG A 73 4.29 -23.98 33.16
N ALA A 74 3.48 -23.94 32.11
CA ALA A 74 3.92 -23.56 30.78
C ALA A 74 4.44 -22.11 30.74
N ILE A 75 3.74 -21.18 31.39
CA ILE A 75 4.15 -19.78 31.50
C ILE A 75 5.48 -19.65 32.27
N GLU A 76 5.61 -20.34 33.41
CA GLU A 76 6.83 -20.35 34.21
C GLU A 76 8.04 -20.81 33.38
N LEU A 77 7.90 -21.95 32.71
CA LEU A 77 8.97 -22.54 31.89
C LEU A 77 9.32 -21.70 30.67
N ALA A 78 8.32 -21.21 29.94
CA ALA A 78 8.53 -20.34 28.78
C ALA A 78 9.34 -19.09 29.14
N ARG A 79 8.95 -18.42 30.23
CA ARG A 79 9.66 -17.23 30.71
C ARG A 79 11.06 -17.57 31.23
N GLY A 80 11.21 -18.70 31.92
CA GLY A 80 12.51 -19.21 32.36
C GLY A 80 13.48 -19.47 31.19
N ALA A 81 12.95 -19.90 30.03
CA ALA A 81 13.71 -20.08 28.80
C ALA A 81 13.92 -18.78 27.98
N GLY A 82 13.38 -17.64 28.45
CA GLY A 82 13.49 -16.34 27.78
C GLY A 82 12.46 -16.08 26.68
N ALA A 83 11.47 -16.95 26.49
CA ALA A 83 10.39 -16.75 25.54
C ALA A 83 9.34 -15.76 26.08
N SER A 84 8.80 -14.90 25.21
CA SER A 84 7.62 -14.10 25.52
C SER A 84 6.36 -14.97 25.53
N VAL A 85 5.40 -14.64 26.38
CA VAL A 85 4.13 -15.37 26.51
C VAL A 85 3.03 -14.68 25.72
N ALA A 86 2.47 -15.38 24.75
CA ALA A 86 1.26 -14.97 24.04
C ALA A 86 0.10 -15.86 24.48
N LEU A 87 -0.94 -15.29 25.09
CA LEU A 87 -2.10 -16.02 25.62
C LEU A 87 -3.34 -15.73 24.78
N GLU A 88 -3.98 -16.79 24.29
CA GLU A 88 -5.30 -16.76 23.67
C GLU A 88 -6.38 -17.17 24.69
N LEU A 89 -7.44 -16.37 24.83
CA LEU A 89 -8.54 -16.63 25.80
C LEU A 89 -9.49 -17.75 25.39
N ALA A 90 -9.36 -18.26 24.17
CA ALA A 90 -9.90 -19.51 23.64
C ALA A 90 -11.42 -19.58 23.41
N SER A 91 -12.25 -19.30 24.42
CA SER A 91 -13.70 -19.22 24.27
C SER A 91 -14.36 -18.44 25.40
N PHE A 92 -15.52 -17.83 25.13
CA PHE A 92 -16.26 -17.10 26.16
C PHE A 92 -16.68 -18.02 27.33
N GLU A 93 -16.93 -19.31 27.09
CA GLU A 93 -17.21 -20.27 28.17
C GLU A 93 -15.99 -20.52 29.06
N VAL A 94 -14.78 -20.56 28.49
CA VAL A 94 -13.53 -20.66 29.25
C VAL A 94 -13.33 -19.39 30.07
N VAL A 95 -13.52 -18.21 29.45
CA VAL A 95 -13.43 -16.92 30.15
C VAL A 95 -14.43 -16.85 31.30
N ARG A 96 -15.67 -17.31 31.10
CA ARG A 96 -16.68 -17.36 32.16
C ARG A 96 -16.30 -18.31 33.29
N ALA A 97 -15.86 -19.52 32.96
CA ALA A 97 -15.56 -20.56 33.94
C ALA A 97 -14.31 -20.24 34.77
N PHE A 98 -13.31 -19.58 34.16
CA PHE A 98 -12.00 -19.32 34.77
C PHE A 98 -11.68 -17.82 34.88
N SER A 99 -12.71 -16.97 34.93
CA SER A 99 -12.56 -15.50 34.90
C SER A 99 -11.53 -15.00 35.91
N GLN A 100 -11.63 -15.44 37.17
CA GLN A 100 -10.71 -15.01 38.22
C GLN A 100 -9.26 -15.44 37.96
N THR A 101 -9.07 -16.66 37.43
CA THR A 101 -7.74 -17.18 37.10
C THR A 101 -7.12 -16.41 35.93
N ILE A 102 -7.89 -16.16 34.86
CA ILE A 102 -7.43 -15.39 33.70
C ILE A 102 -7.06 -13.96 34.11
N LYS A 103 -7.89 -13.30 34.91
CA LYS A 103 -7.62 -11.96 35.45
C LYS A 103 -6.33 -11.94 36.28
N SER A 104 -6.18 -12.89 37.20
CA SER A 104 -4.97 -13.02 38.01
C SER A 104 -3.72 -13.27 37.16
N LEU A 105 -3.83 -14.03 36.06
CA LEU A 105 -2.72 -14.29 35.15
C LEU A 105 -2.32 -13.03 34.38
N LEU A 106 -3.29 -12.28 33.86
CA LEU A 106 -3.04 -10.99 33.21
C LEU A 106 -2.40 -10.01 34.20
N GLU A 107 -3.02 -9.80 35.36
CA GLU A 107 -2.55 -8.87 36.40
C GLU A 107 -1.16 -9.20 36.96
N SER A 108 -0.73 -10.46 36.88
CA SER A 108 0.63 -10.86 37.29
C SER A 108 1.74 -10.30 36.39
N GLY A 109 1.40 -9.78 35.21
CA GLY A 109 2.35 -9.32 34.21
C GLY A 109 3.14 -10.45 33.53
N ALA A 110 2.71 -11.70 33.70
CA ALA A 110 3.36 -12.87 33.10
C ALA A 110 3.02 -13.05 31.60
N VAL A 111 1.92 -12.44 31.13
CA VAL A 111 1.46 -12.46 29.75
C VAL A 111 1.97 -11.22 29.00
N ASP A 112 2.75 -11.42 27.94
CA ASP A 112 3.26 -10.34 27.09
C ASP A 112 2.20 -9.87 26.08
N VAL A 113 1.54 -10.82 25.41
CA VAL A 113 0.52 -10.53 24.39
C VAL A 113 -0.76 -11.29 24.72
N ALA A 114 -1.90 -10.60 24.78
CA ALA A 114 -3.20 -11.22 24.99
C ALA A 114 -4.07 -11.14 23.73
N PHE A 115 -4.68 -12.25 23.34
CA PHE A 115 -5.60 -12.37 22.21
C PHE A 115 -6.97 -12.83 22.68
N CYS A 116 -8.03 -12.20 22.19
CA CYS A 116 -9.39 -12.72 22.31
C CYS A 116 -10.29 -12.27 21.16
N ASN A 117 -11.50 -12.80 21.07
CA ASN A 117 -12.57 -12.28 20.21
C ASN A 117 -13.52 -11.35 20.98
N GLU A 118 -14.49 -10.75 20.27
CA GLU A 118 -15.47 -9.84 20.85
C GLU A 118 -16.27 -10.46 22.00
N ASP A 119 -16.69 -11.72 21.90
CA ASP A 119 -17.47 -12.39 22.96
C ASP A 119 -16.63 -12.62 24.22
N GLU A 120 -15.39 -13.06 24.06
CA GLU A 120 -14.43 -13.25 25.15
C GLU A 120 -14.06 -11.92 25.82
N ALA A 121 -13.85 -10.86 25.04
CA ALA A 121 -13.58 -9.52 25.54
C ALA A 121 -14.74 -9.00 26.40
N MET A 122 -15.97 -9.16 25.91
CA MET A 122 -17.17 -8.78 26.63
C MET A 122 -17.36 -9.60 27.91
N GLU A 123 -17.09 -10.90 27.87
CA GLU A 123 -17.16 -11.77 29.07
C GLU A 123 -16.08 -11.42 30.10
N LEU A 124 -14.87 -11.03 29.67
CA LEU A 124 -13.78 -10.66 30.57
C LEU A 124 -14.08 -9.36 31.34
N ALA A 125 -14.55 -8.33 30.63
CA ALA A 125 -14.76 -6.99 31.17
C ALA A 125 -16.20 -6.70 31.62
N GLY A 126 -17.19 -7.51 31.22
CA GLY A 126 -18.62 -7.28 31.49
C GLY A 126 -19.21 -6.09 30.71
N GLY A 127 -18.69 -5.82 29.50
CA GLY A 127 -18.92 -4.57 28.78
C GLY A 127 -18.80 -4.71 27.27
N THR A 128 -18.19 -3.74 26.60
CA THR A 128 -17.92 -3.76 25.15
C THR A 128 -16.58 -4.41 24.81
N PRO A 129 -16.34 -4.81 23.55
CA PRO A 129 -15.04 -5.32 23.11
C PRO A 129 -13.88 -4.35 23.38
N GLU A 130 -14.11 -3.04 23.25
CA GLU A 130 -13.14 -1.99 23.57
C GLU A 130 -12.79 -1.97 25.07
N GLN A 131 -13.78 -2.16 25.95
CA GLN A 131 -13.53 -2.26 27.39
C GLN A 131 -12.75 -3.52 27.75
N GLY A 132 -12.99 -4.63 27.03
CA GLY A 132 -12.16 -5.83 27.13
C GLY A 132 -10.73 -5.61 26.65
N LEU A 133 -10.55 -4.91 25.52
CA LEU A 133 -9.24 -4.50 25.01
C LEU A 133 -8.50 -3.63 26.03
N ASP A 134 -9.17 -2.64 26.61
CA ASP A 134 -8.59 -1.74 27.61
C ASP A 134 -8.17 -2.50 28.87
N TYR A 135 -9.03 -3.39 29.38
CA TYR A 135 -8.69 -4.24 30.52
C TYR A 135 -7.47 -5.11 30.23
N MET A 136 -7.43 -5.78 29.08
CA MET A 136 -6.25 -6.59 28.69
C MET A 136 -5.01 -5.71 28.57
N ALA A 137 -5.09 -4.58 27.87
CA ALA A 137 -3.94 -3.69 27.64
C ALA A 137 -3.39 -3.10 28.95
N GLN A 138 -4.26 -2.86 29.94
CA GLN A 138 -3.87 -2.39 31.26
C GLN A 138 -3.07 -3.43 32.05
N HIS A 139 -3.32 -4.72 31.84
CA HIS A 139 -2.79 -5.79 32.69
C HIS A 139 -1.75 -6.68 32.01
N CYS A 140 -1.84 -6.94 30.70
CA CYS A 140 -0.77 -7.60 29.97
C CYS A 140 0.48 -6.70 29.89
N ARG A 141 1.64 -7.30 29.65
CA ARG A 141 2.93 -6.59 29.70
C ARG A 141 3.25 -5.77 28.45
N ARG A 142 2.70 -6.12 27.28
CA ARG A 142 3.05 -5.45 26.02
C ARG A 142 1.84 -5.10 25.16
N LEU A 143 1.00 -6.07 24.77
CA LEU A 143 0.01 -5.90 23.71
C LEU A 143 -1.29 -6.64 23.99
N ALA A 144 -2.41 -5.98 23.74
CA ALA A 144 -3.73 -6.59 23.71
C ALA A 144 -4.32 -6.54 22.31
N VAL A 145 -4.98 -7.63 21.90
CA VAL A 145 -5.58 -7.77 20.57
C VAL A 145 -6.97 -8.39 20.69
N VAL A 146 -7.97 -7.70 20.13
CA VAL A 146 -9.36 -8.17 20.07
C VAL A 146 -9.77 -8.33 18.61
N THR A 147 -10.15 -9.54 18.22
CA THR A 147 -10.76 -9.80 16.90
C THR A 147 -12.26 -9.54 16.94
N LEU A 148 -12.79 -8.92 15.88
CA LEU A 148 -14.18 -8.45 15.75
C LEU A 148 -14.89 -9.10 14.55
N GLY A 149 -14.47 -10.31 14.16
CA GLY A 149 -15.02 -11.03 13.01
C GLY A 149 -14.93 -10.22 11.71
N GLU A 150 -16.07 -10.01 11.05
CA GLU A 150 -16.17 -9.25 9.79
C GLU A 150 -15.85 -7.75 9.93
N LYS A 151 -15.73 -7.24 11.15
CA LYS A 151 -15.33 -5.84 11.41
C LYS A 151 -13.80 -5.67 11.49
N GLY A 152 -13.05 -6.77 11.64
CA GLY A 152 -11.59 -6.78 11.66
C GLY A 152 -11.01 -7.00 13.05
N CYS A 153 -10.10 -6.14 13.51
CA CYS A 153 -9.51 -6.25 14.84
C CYS A 153 -9.16 -4.89 15.47
N LEU A 154 -9.02 -4.89 16.79
CA LEU A 154 -8.47 -3.79 17.59
C LEU A 154 -7.15 -4.25 18.23
N VAL A 155 -6.16 -3.37 18.24
CA VAL A 155 -4.85 -3.61 18.82
C VAL A 155 -4.51 -2.43 19.72
N LYS A 156 -4.04 -2.69 20.94
CA LYS A 156 -3.62 -1.66 21.88
C LYS A 156 -2.33 -2.07 22.58
N GLU A 157 -1.35 -1.16 22.59
CA GLU A 157 -0.12 -1.34 23.36
C GLU A 157 -0.36 -0.96 24.82
N THR A 158 0.26 -1.69 25.74
CA THR A 158 0.16 -1.44 27.18
C THR A 158 0.64 -0.04 27.52
N GLY A 159 -0.24 0.77 28.12
CA GLY A 159 0.03 2.17 28.47
C GLY A 159 -0.16 3.18 27.35
N ALA A 160 -0.50 2.75 26.13
CA ALA A 160 -0.88 3.66 25.05
C ALA A 160 -2.34 4.11 25.21
N GLU A 161 -2.64 5.36 24.82
CA GLU A 161 -4.03 5.84 24.73
C GLU A 161 -4.68 5.38 23.41
N ASP A 162 -3.92 5.43 22.31
CA ASP A 162 -4.42 5.15 20.97
C ASP A 162 -4.73 3.67 20.74
N VAL A 163 -5.85 3.42 20.05
CA VAL A 163 -6.26 2.11 19.58
C VAL A 163 -6.01 2.00 18.08
N ILE A 164 -5.33 0.94 17.66
CA ILE A 164 -5.10 0.62 16.25
C ILE A 164 -6.21 -0.32 15.79
N ALA A 165 -7.17 0.21 15.03
CA ALA A 165 -8.28 -0.55 14.46
C ALA A 165 -7.99 -0.94 12.99
N MET A 166 -7.93 -2.23 12.69
CA MET A 166 -7.79 -2.75 11.33
C MET A 166 -9.12 -3.29 10.83
N PRO A 167 -9.57 -2.93 9.62
CA PRO A 167 -10.75 -3.52 9.03
C PRO A 167 -10.51 -5.00 8.69
N ALA A 168 -11.58 -5.79 8.61
CA ALA A 168 -11.50 -7.14 8.08
C ALA A 168 -11.07 -7.12 6.62
N CYS A 169 -10.54 -8.26 6.16
CA CYS A 169 -10.14 -8.41 4.78
C CYS A 169 -11.37 -8.39 3.85
N ALA A 170 -11.41 -7.45 2.91
CA ALA A 170 -12.50 -7.32 1.95
C ALA A 170 -12.53 -8.48 0.93
N GLY A 171 -13.73 -8.77 0.43
CA GLY A 171 -13.99 -9.79 -0.60
C GLY A 171 -13.98 -11.22 -0.09
N VAL A 172 -14.05 -11.41 1.24
CA VAL A 172 -14.08 -12.73 1.88
C VAL A 172 -15.52 -13.22 1.97
N LYS A 173 -15.78 -14.41 1.42
CA LYS A 173 -17.05 -15.13 1.64
C LYS A 173 -16.81 -16.26 2.64
N ALA A 174 -17.31 -16.08 3.86
CA ALA A 174 -17.19 -17.08 4.91
C ALA A 174 -18.02 -18.34 4.57
N VAL A 175 -17.35 -19.48 4.61
CA VAL A 175 -17.90 -20.84 4.49
C VAL A 175 -17.93 -21.52 5.86
N ASP A 176 -16.85 -21.37 6.64
CA ASP A 176 -16.69 -21.94 7.97
C ASP A 176 -15.77 -21.03 8.79
N THR A 177 -16.16 -20.61 9.99
CA THR A 177 -15.33 -19.72 10.83
C THR A 177 -14.30 -20.46 11.67
N THR A 178 -14.19 -21.79 11.53
CA THR A 178 -13.22 -22.60 12.26
C THR A 178 -11.79 -22.19 11.89
N GLY A 179 -10.94 -21.98 12.90
CA GLY A 179 -9.54 -21.58 12.70
C GLY A 179 -9.32 -20.09 12.46
N ALA A 180 -10.37 -19.25 12.38
CA ALA A 180 -10.21 -17.83 12.07
C ALA A 180 -9.32 -17.09 13.09
N GLY A 181 -9.57 -17.30 14.39
CA GLY A 181 -8.76 -16.72 15.48
C GLY A 181 -7.34 -17.30 15.52
N ASP A 182 -7.21 -18.62 15.36
CA ASP A 182 -5.93 -19.33 15.34
C ASP A 182 -4.99 -18.76 14.26
N LEU A 183 -5.49 -18.65 13.03
CA LEU A 183 -4.71 -18.16 11.90
C LEU A 183 -4.47 -16.65 11.97
N PHE A 184 -5.42 -15.89 12.54
CA PHE A 184 -5.20 -14.48 12.85
C PHE A 184 -4.01 -14.32 13.81
N ALA A 185 -4.02 -15.02 14.96
CA ALA A 185 -2.98 -14.91 15.97
C ALA A 185 -1.62 -15.39 15.43
N ALA A 186 -1.61 -16.48 14.67
CA ALA A 186 -0.40 -17.00 14.03
C ALA A 186 0.23 -15.96 13.08
N ALA A 187 -0.57 -15.34 12.21
CA ALA A 187 -0.08 -14.32 11.29
C ALA A 187 0.32 -13.02 12.00
N PHE A 188 -0.40 -12.63 13.06
CA PHE A 188 -0.03 -11.47 13.88
C PHE A 188 1.35 -11.65 14.54
N LEU A 189 1.58 -12.81 15.18
CA LEU A 189 2.87 -13.15 15.79
C LEU A 189 3.98 -13.27 14.74
N TYR A 190 3.68 -13.80 13.55
CA TYR A 190 4.62 -13.78 12.42
C TYR A 190 5.06 -12.35 12.07
N GLY A 191 4.13 -11.38 12.04
CA GLY A 191 4.45 -9.98 11.82
C GLY A 191 5.39 -9.41 12.87
N LEU A 192 5.10 -9.66 14.16
CA LEU A 192 5.96 -9.23 15.26
C LEU A 192 7.37 -9.83 15.17
N LEU A 193 7.48 -11.12 14.86
CA LEU A 193 8.75 -11.81 14.71
C LEU A 193 9.61 -11.25 13.56
N ASN A 194 8.98 -10.69 12.54
CA ASN A 194 9.64 -10.06 11.40
C ASN A 194 9.84 -8.54 11.58
N GLY A 195 9.57 -7.99 12.76
CA GLY A 195 9.77 -6.57 13.04
C GLY A 195 8.80 -5.64 12.30
N MET A 196 7.63 -6.14 11.89
CA MET A 196 6.59 -5.31 11.28
C MET A 196 5.91 -4.41 12.32
N ASP A 197 5.38 -3.27 11.89
CA ASP A 197 4.58 -2.41 12.77
C ASP A 197 3.22 -3.07 13.12
N LEU A 198 2.59 -2.59 14.21
CA LEU A 198 1.36 -3.18 14.74
C LEU A 198 0.18 -3.11 13.76
N ARG A 199 0.14 -2.07 12.92
CA ARG A 199 -0.87 -1.91 11.87
C ARG A 199 -0.73 -3.03 10.86
N ARG A 200 0.49 -3.31 10.39
CA ARG A 200 0.77 -4.41 9.48
C ARG A 200 0.53 -5.77 10.12
N CYS A 201 0.84 -5.95 11.40
CA CYS A 201 0.53 -7.18 12.14
C CYS A 201 -0.98 -7.46 12.18
N GLY A 202 -1.79 -6.45 12.50
CA GLY A 202 -3.25 -6.56 12.48
C GLY A 202 -3.79 -6.83 11.07
N GLU A 203 -3.23 -6.17 10.06
CA GLU A 203 -3.62 -6.35 8.67
C GLU A 203 -3.39 -7.80 8.18
N ILE A 204 -2.19 -8.36 8.37
CA ILE A 204 -1.90 -9.74 7.96
C ILE A 204 -2.66 -10.77 8.80
N GLY A 205 -2.95 -10.45 10.07
CA GLY A 205 -3.87 -11.22 10.91
C GLY A 205 -5.26 -11.30 10.29
N CYS A 206 -5.84 -10.14 9.93
CA CYS A 206 -7.14 -10.06 9.24
C CYS A 206 -7.12 -10.81 7.90
N MET A 207 -6.01 -10.76 7.14
CA MET A 207 -5.87 -11.53 5.90
C MET A 207 -5.86 -13.03 6.18
N ALA A 208 -5.08 -13.53 7.13
CA ALA A 208 -4.99 -14.96 7.42
C ALA A 208 -6.32 -15.52 7.98
N GLY A 209 -6.96 -14.79 8.89
CA GLY A 209 -8.32 -15.11 9.35
C GLY A 209 -9.32 -15.11 8.20
N GLY A 210 -9.26 -14.12 7.31
CA GLY A 210 -10.11 -14.06 6.11
C GLY A 210 -9.82 -15.17 5.09
N ALA A 211 -8.60 -15.67 5.02
CA ALA A 211 -8.20 -16.75 4.11
C ALA A 211 -8.81 -18.09 4.55
N VAL A 212 -8.65 -18.45 5.82
CA VAL A 212 -9.08 -19.76 6.34
C VAL A 212 -10.59 -19.91 6.28
N VAL A 213 -11.35 -18.82 6.53
CA VAL A 213 -12.81 -18.94 6.57
C VAL A 213 -13.47 -19.21 5.21
N GLN A 214 -12.73 -19.13 4.11
CA GLN A 214 -13.23 -19.39 2.75
C GLN A 214 -13.30 -20.88 2.41
N THR A 215 -12.82 -21.76 3.29
CA THR A 215 -12.87 -23.21 3.13
C THR A 215 -13.49 -23.86 4.37
N LEU A 216 -13.94 -25.11 4.22
CA LEU A 216 -14.40 -25.92 5.34
C LEU A 216 -13.19 -26.40 6.16
N GLY A 217 -13.29 -26.32 7.50
CA GLY A 217 -12.27 -26.76 8.45
C GLY A 217 -11.27 -25.68 8.87
N ALA A 218 -10.34 -26.07 9.75
CA ALA A 218 -9.39 -25.16 10.42
C ALA A 218 -8.07 -24.93 9.66
N GLU A 219 -7.91 -25.53 8.46
CA GLU A 219 -6.65 -25.48 7.72
C GLU A 219 -6.85 -24.87 6.33
N MET A 220 -5.90 -24.03 5.92
CA MET A 220 -5.88 -23.46 4.58
C MET A 220 -5.37 -24.47 3.54
N GLY A 221 -6.08 -24.58 2.42
CA GLY A 221 -5.62 -25.27 1.22
C GLY A 221 -4.58 -24.45 0.44
N ARG A 222 -4.04 -25.04 -0.64
CA ARG A 222 -3.05 -24.36 -1.50
C ARG A 222 -3.57 -23.05 -2.09
N ASP A 223 -4.84 -22.99 -2.44
CA ASP A 223 -5.45 -21.80 -3.03
C ASP A 223 -5.55 -20.67 -2.00
N GLN A 224 -5.94 -20.96 -0.77
CA GLN A 224 -5.98 -19.99 0.33
C GLN A 224 -4.58 -19.52 0.71
N TRP A 225 -3.60 -20.43 0.77
CA TRP A 225 -2.20 -20.06 1.01
C TRP A 225 -1.64 -19.18 -0.11
N SER A 226 -1.95 -19.50 -1.37
CA SER A 226 -1.57 -18.67 -2.51
C SER A 226 -2.22 -17.29 -2.43
N TRP A 227 -3.52 -17.24 -2.13
CA TRP A 227 -4.28 -16.00 -1.93
C TRP A 227 -3.69 -15.14 -0.81
N LEU A 228 -3.34 -15.76 0.33
CA LEU A 228 -2.75 -15.07 1.47
C LEU A 228 -1.35 -14.55 1.13
N HIS A 229 -0.48 -15.40 0.57
CA HIS A 229 0.87 -15.02 0.17
C HIS A 229 0.86 -13.88 -0.84
N GLN A 230 -0.01 -13.93 -1.84
CA GLN A 230 -0.19 -12.88 -2.84
C GLN A 230 -0.58 -11.54 -2.20
N ARG A 231 -1.49 -11.54 -1.22
CA ARG A 231 -1.90 -10.32 -0.49
C ARG A 231 -0.85 -9.83 0.52
N MET A 232 -0.08 -10.75 1.10
CA MET A 232 1.00 -10.42 2.03
C MET A 232 2.25 -9.86 1.33
N HIS A 233 2.57 -10.35 0.12
CA HIS A 233 3.85 -10.10 -0.55
C HIS A 233 3.75 -9.41 -1.92
N GLY A 234 2.55 -9.16 -2.46
CA GLY A 234 2.36 -8.23 -3.58
C GLY A 234 2.53 -8.82 -4.99
N GLU A 235 1.84 -9.91 -5.32
CA GLU A 235 1.76 -10.44 -6.69
C GLU A 235 0.31 -10.90 -7.03
N LEU A 236 -0.27 -10.40 -8.14
CA LEU A 236 -1.67 -10.52 -8.66
C LEU A 236 -2.72 -9.62 -7.98
N ALA A 237 -3.31 -8.60 -8.62
CA ALA A 237 -3.35 -8.20 -10.03
C ALA A 237 -3.99 -9.25 -10.96
N GLY A 238 -5.29 -9.52 -10.79
CA GLY A 238 -6.05 -10.36 -11.72
C GLY A 238 -7.52 -10.49 -11.33
N ALA A 239 -8.35 -9.61 -11.86
CA ALA A 239 -9.82 -9.62 -11.81
C ALA A 239 -10.47 -9.48 -10.43
N VAL A 240 -10.55 -8.24 -9.91
CA VAL A 240 -11.58 -7.92 -8.91
C VAL A 240 -12.17 -6.53 -9.19
N VAL A 241 -13.49 -6.47 -9.09
CA VAL A 241 -14.36 -5.31 -9.23
C VAL A 241 -13.97 -4.24 -8.19
N ARG A 242 -14.41 -2.99 -8.37
CA ARG A 242 -14.22 -1.89 -7.42
C ARG A 242 -14.84 -2.24 -6.06
N ASP A 243 -14.09 -2.93 -5.20
CA ASP A 243 -14.62 -3.66 -4.05
C ASP A 243 -15.10 -2.78 -2.89
N SER A 244 -14.50 -1.61 -2.66
CA SER A 244 -14.96 -0.64 -1.66
C SER A 244 -14.21 0.69 -1.74
N ALA A 245 -14.80 1.74 -1.15
CA ALA A 245 -14.11 3.03 -0.97
C ALA A 245 -12.80 2.89 -0.15
N ALA A 246 -12.76 1.95 0.79
CA ALA A 246 -11.59 1.71 1.63
C ALA A 246 -10.38 1.20 0.83
N ALA A 247 -10.60 0.38 -0.21
CA ALA A 247 -9.52 -0.10 -1.06
C ALA A 247 -8.89 1.04 -1.89
N VAL A 248 -9.70 1.98 -2.37
CA VAL A 248 -9.22 3.20 -3.05
C VAL A 248 -8.46 4.09 -2.06
N GLN A 249 -8.99 4.23 -0.84
CA GLN A 249 -8.35 5.00 0.24
C GLN A 249 -6.96 4.46 0.59
N GLN A 250 -6.81 3.14 0.76
CA GLN A 250 -5.52 2.52 1.06
C GLN A 250 -4.48 2.75 -0.05
N GLU A 251 -4.90 2.65 -1.33
CA GLU A 251 -4.01 2.96 -2.45
C GLU A 251 -3.59 4.42 -2.48
N LEU A 252 -4.53 5.33 -2.23
CA LEU A 252 -4.21 6.75 -2.12
C LEU A 252 -3.21 7.00 -0.98
N LEU A 253 -3.44 6.44 0.21
CA LEU A 253 -2.52 6.58 1.33
C LEU A 253 -1.10 6.07 0.99
N ALA A 254 -0.99 4.92 0.33
CA ALA A 254 0.30 4.39 -0.12
C ALA A 254 0.99 5.31 -1.15
N CYS A 255 0.21 5.88 -2.07
CA CYS A 255 0.72 6.85 -3.03
C CYS A 255 1.22 8.12 -2.35
N TYR A 256 0.44 8.70 -1.43
CA TYR A 256 0.82 9.89 -0.67
C TYR A 256 2.07 9.64 0.18
N ALA A 257 2.17 8.49 0.84
CA ALA A 257 3.37 8.11 1.58
C ALA A 257 4.62 8.04 0.68
N LEU A 258 4.49 7.52 -0.55
CA LEU A 258 5.58 7.53 -1.52
C LEU A 258 5.92 8.96 -1.97
N ILE A 259 4.93 9.81 -2.23
CA ILE A 259 5.13 11.20 -2.64
C ILE A 259 5.82 12.01 -1.54
N GLU A 260 5.45 11.81 -0.28
CA GLU A 260 6.09 12.43 0.88
C GLU A 260 7.55 11.97 1.02
N LYS A 261 7.79 10.66 0.87
CA LYS A 261 9.14 10.08 0.93
C LYS A 261 10.04 10.57 -0.20
N GLN A 262 9.54 10.58 -1.43
CA GLN A 262 10.34 10.90 -2.61
C GLN A 262 10.35 12.40 -2.91
N GLY A 263 9.41 13.17 -2.39
CA GLY A 263 9.19 14.56 -2.73
C GLY A 263 8.52 14.74 -4.10
N ARG A 264 7.80 15.85 -4.25
CA ARG A 264 7.20 16.26 -5.53
C ARG A 264 8.26 16.69 -6.54
N GLY A 265 7.92 16.71 -7.81
CA GLY A 265 8.87 17.08 -8.86
C GLY A 265 8.26 17.14 -10.26
N VAL A 266 9.00 16.68 -11.26
CA VAL A 266 8.56 16.73 -12.65
C VAL A 266 7.86 15.43 -13.02
N VAL A 267 6.61 15.52 -13.47
CA VAL A 267 5.81 14.38 -13.91
C VAL A 267 5.86 14.28 -15.43
N TYR A 268 6.39 13.18 -15.93
CA TYR A 268 6.46 12.88 -17.35
C TYR A 268 5.35 11.93 -17.78
N TYR A 269 4.64 12.35 -18.83
CA TYR A 269 3.69 11.53 -19.56
C TYR A 269 4.18 11.31 -20.98
N GLY A 270 3.86 10.17 -21.58
CA GLY A 270 4.19 9.89 -22.97
C GLY A 270 3.83 8.47 -23.39
N SER A 271 4.03 8.16 -24.67
CA SER A 271 3.64 6.88 -25.26
C SER A 271 4.35 5.69 -24.62
N ALA A 272 3.58 4.67 -24.22
CA ALA A 272 4.11 3.37 -23.83
C ALA A 272 4.62 2.53 -25.03
N ARG A 273 4.35 2.98 -26.26
CA ARG A 273 4.64 2.24 -27.50
C ARG A 273 5.88 2.72 -28.25
N LEU A 274 6.29 3.97 -28.04
CA LEU A 274 7.50 4.52 -28.67
C LEU A 274 8.72 4.03 -27.88
N LYS A 275 9.42 3.03 -28.41
CA LYS A 275 10.58 2.38 -27.78
C LYS A 275 11.89 2.98 -28.30
N GLN A 276 13.01 2.33 -27.99
CA GLN A 276 14.38 2.74 -28.30
C GLN A 276 14.66 2.98 -29.79
N ASP A 277 13.87 2.39 -30.68
CA ASP A 277 13.93 2.57 -32.14
C ASP A 277 13.27 3.87 -32.63
N SER A 278 12.49 4.54 -31.77
CA SER A 278 11.86 5.82 -32.10
C SER A 278 12.89 6.96 -32.06
N PRO A 279 12.87 7.89 -33.04
CA PRO A 279 13.72 9.08 -33.00
C PRO A 279 13.42 10.00 -31.80
N HIS A 280 12.26 9.86 -31.17
CA HIS A 280 11.90 10.62 -29.98
C HIS A 280 12.49 10.04 -28.68
N TRP A 281 12.93 8.77 -28.68
CA TRP A 281 13.42 8.10 -27.47
C TRP A 281 14.66 8.80 -26.90
N GLU A 282 15.71 8.95 -27.72
CA GLU A 282 16.95 9.60 -27.28
C GLU A 282 16.72 11.04 -26.84
N ARG A 283 15.83 11.77 -27.54
CA ARG A 283 15.41 13.12 -27.16
C ARG A 283 14.78 13.12 -25.76
N ALA A 284 13.92 12.16 -25.44
CA ALA A 284 13.32 12.04 -24.12
C ALA A 284 14.32 11.64 -23.03
N VAL A 285 15.29 10.76 -23.33
CA VAL A 285 16.40 10.45 -22.40
C VAL A 285 17.20 11.70 -22.08
N HIS A 286 17.61 12.48 -23.09
CA HIS A 286 18.34 13.72 -22.87
C HIS A 286 17.52 14.75 -22.11
N LEU A 287 16.22 14.90 -22.44
CA LEU A 287 15.35 15.83 -21.74
C LEU A 287 15.24 15.46 -20.25
N GLY A 288 14.98 14.19 -19.95
CA GLY A 288 14.87 13.70 -18.57
C GLY A 288 16.14 13.96 -17.76
N ARG A 289 17.31 13.70 -18.36
CA ARG A 289 18.62 13.97 -17.74
C ARG A 289 18.81 15.46 -17.45
N ASP A 290 18.58 16.30 -18.44
CA ASP A 290 18.91 17.73 -18.38
C ASP A 290 17.96 18.47 -17.44
N VAL A 291 16.66 18.13 -17.45
CA VAL A 291 15.67 18.66 -16.50
C VAL A 291 15.95 18.21 -15.07
N ALA A 292 16.31 16.94 -14.86
CA ALA A 292 16.66 16.45 -13.53
C ALA A 292 17.89 17.15 -12.95
N ASN A 293 18.89 17.46 -13.79
CA ASN A 293 20.04 18.28 -13.41
C ASN A 293 19.65 19.73 -13.10
N LEU A 294 18.79 20.34 -13.92
CA LEU A 294 18.37 21.73 -13.77
C LEU A 294 17.54 21.96 -12.49
N LEU A 295 16.56 21.10 -12.23
CA LEU A 295 15.59 21.33 -11.15
C LEU A 295 15.98 20.62 -9.85
N GLY A 296 16.71 19.51 -9.91
CA GLY A 296 17.14 18.75 -8.72
C GLY A 296 16.01 18.09 -7.92
N CYS A 297 14.77 18.13 -8.43
CA CYS A 297 13.60 17.47 -7.85
C CYS A 297 13.46 16.03 -8.38
N THR A 298 12.46 15.32 -7.86
CA THR A 298 12.19 13.92 -8.25
C THR A 298 11.57 13.85 -9.65
N THR A 299 12.06 12.93 -10.47
CA THR A 299 11.43 12.61 -11.76
C THR A 299 10.35 11.55 -11.54
N TRP A 300 9.11 11.93 -11.81
CA TRP A 300 7.93 11.09 -11.69
C TRP A 300 7.45 10.61 -13.05
N SER A 301 6.96 9.38 -13.13
CA SER A 301 6.26 8.87 -14.32
C SER A 301 5.23 7.80 -13.94
N GLY A 302 4.50 7.33 -14.95
CA GLY A 302 3.64 6.16 -14.80
C GLY A 302 4.39 4.84 -14.58
N GLY A 303 5.73 4.81 -14.68
CA GLY A 303 6.53 3.60 -14.50
C GLY A 303 6.29 2.49 -15.54
N GLY A 304 5.70 2.86 -16.69
CA GLY A 304 5.51 2.00 -17.85
C GLY A 304 6.64 2.17 -18.89
N PRO A 305 6.72 1.29 -19.89
CA PRO A 305 7.77 1.35 -20.92
C PRO A 305 7.63 2.60 -21.80
N GLY A 306 8.55 2.78 -22.75
CA GLY A 306 8.42 3.81 -23.78
C GLY A 306 8.93 5.18 -23.33
N MET A 307 8.22 6.25 -23.69
CA MET A 307 8.67 7.62 -23.41
C MET A 307 8.82 7.94 -21.92
N MET A 308 8.01 7.31 -21.05
CA MET A 308 8.12 7.43 -19.59
C MET A 308 9.41 6.78 -19.06
N GLU A 309 9.75 5.60 -19.60
CA GLU A 309 10.99 4.89 -19.33
C GLU A 309 12.20 5.70 -19.80
N ALA A 310 12.16 6.26 -21.02
CA ALA A 310 13.21 7.11 -21.57
C ALA A 310 13.52 8.30 -20.66
N ALA A 311 12.51 9.09 -20.27
CA ALA A 311 12.70 10.24 -19.38
C ALA A 311 13.24 9.81 -18.00
N THR A 312 12.73 8.70 -17.46
CA THR A 312 13.19 8.17 -16.17
C THR A 312 14.65 7.69 -16.25
N GLN A 313 15.03 7.02 -17.34
CA GLN A 313 16.39 6.59 -17.60
C GLN A 313 17.35 7.79 -17.67
N GLY A 314 16.94 8.89 -18.31
CA GLY A 314 17.70 10.14 -18.31
C GLY A 314 18.01 10.65 -16.90
N ALA A 315 16.99 10.68 -16.03
CA ALA A 315 17.15 11.11 -14.65
C ALA A 315 18.03 10.15 -13.82
N LEU A 316 17.92 8.84 -14.04
CA LEU A 316 18.80 7.84 -13.42
C LEU A 316 20.27 8.03 -13.85
N LEU A 317 20.52 8.29 -15.13
CA LEU A 317 21.87 8.59 -15.66
C LEU A 317 22.46 9.86 -15.04
N ALA A 318 21.62 10.83 -14.64
CA ALA A 318 22.04 12.02 -13.90
C ALA A 318 22.26 11.76 -12.40
N GLY A 319 22.06 10.53 -11.92
CA GLY A 319 22.14 10.19 -10.49
C GLY A 319 21.07 10.87 -9.64
N LYS A 320 19.93 11.24 -10.23
CA LYS A 320 18.84 11.94 -9.55
C LYS A 320 17.72 10.98 -9.13
N ARG A 321 16.88 11.45 -8.22
CA ARG A 321 15.75 10.68 -7.69
C ARG A 321 14.70 10.45 -8.78
N VAL A 322 14.18 9.23 -8.81
CA VAL A 322 13.07 8.84 -9.68
C VAL A 322 12.02 8.09 -8.89
N ALA A 323 10.76 8.24 -9.28
CA ALA A 323 9.67 7.50 -8.69
C ALA A 323 8.55 7.23 -9.72
N GLY A 324 7.72 6.23 -9.45
CA GLY A 324 6.62 5.90 -10.37
C GLY A 324 5.38 5.34 -9.71
N ILE A 325 4.23 5.73 -10.26
CA ILE A 325 2.91 5.20 -9.88
C ILE A 325 2.43 4.30 -11.01
N ARG A 326 2.56 2.99 -10.83
CA ARG A 326 2.33 1.98 -11.87
C ARG A 326 0.89 1.51 -11.88
N ILE A 327 0.45 1.01 -13.03
CA ILE A 327 -0.81 0.26 -13.19
C ILE A 327 -0.51 -1.07 -13.90
N GLN A 328 -1.36 -2.07 -13.69
CA GLN A 328 -1.17 -3.40 -14.25
C GLN A 328 -1.08 -3.43 -15.79
N ARG A 329 -1.86 -2.59 -16.48
CA ARG A 329 -1.95 -2.59 -17.94
C ARG A 329 -1.84 -1.18 -18.49
N GLU A 330 -0.87 -1.01 -19.38
CA GLU A 330 -0.66 0.20 -20.16
C GLU A 330 -1.13 -0.02 -21.61
N ALA A 331 -1.23 1.06 -22.37
CA ALA A 331 -1.76 1.03 -23.73
C ALA A 331 -1.00 0.07 -24.67
N GLY A 332 -1.50 -1.16 -24.81
CA GLY A 332 -0.92 -2.19 -25.68
C GLY A 332 0.15 -3.07 -25.01
N THR A 333 0.37 -2.94 -23.70
CA THR A 333 1.39 -3.71 -22.97
C THR A 333 0.92 -4.04 -21.55
N THR A 334 1.23 -5.25 -21.08
CA THR A 334 1.07 -5.63 -19.67
C THR A 334 2.35 -5.28 -18.92
N VAL A 335 2.24 -4.52 -17.82
CA VAL A 335 3.38 -3.98 -17.06
C VAL A 335 3.84 -4.96 -15.98
N LEU A 336 3.80 -6.27 -16.27
CA LEU A 336 4.23 -7.35 -15.37
C LEU A 336 5.74 -7.62 -15.42
N THR A 337 6.50 -6.83 -16.19
CA THR A 337 7.95 -6.98 -16.33
C THR A 337 8.72 -6.31 -15.18
N ALA A 338 9.96 -6.73 -14.99
CA ALA A 338 10.92 -6.13 -14.07
C ALA A 338 10.91 -4.59 -14.20
N SER A 339 10.86 -3.91 -13.06
CA SER A 339 10.82 -2.45 -13.02
C SER A 339 12.22 -1.89 -13.22
N TYR A 340 12.36 -0.88 -14.08
CA TYR A 340 13.57 -0.06 -14.16
C TYR A 340 13.66 0.94 -12.99
N LEU A 341 12.61 1.06 -12.17
CA LEU A 341 12.60 1.92 -10.99
C LEU A 341 13.29 1.23 -9.81
N PRO A 342 14.11 1.97 -9.02
CA PRO A 342 14.71 1.45 -7.79
C PRO A 342 13.70 0.83 -6.80
N THR A 343 14.19 -0.10 -5.98
CA THR A 343 13.37 -0.69 -4.90
C THR A 343 12.90 0.38 -3.93
N GLY A 344 11.60 0.40 -3.63
CA GLY A 344 11.01 1.38 -2.71
C GLY A 344 10.79 2.79 -3.29
N SER A 345 10.91 2.96 -4.61
CA SER A 345 10.56 4.20 -5.33
C SER A 345 9.33 4.05 -6.23
N GLN A 346 8.49 3.05 -5.99
CA GLN A 346 7.29 2.82 -6.79
C GLN A 346 6.13 2.30 -5.94
N VAL A 347 4.92 2.66 -6.35
CA VAL A 347 3.66 2.09 -5.84
C VAL A 347 2.88 1.55 -7.03
N HIS A 348 2.20 0.43 -6.83
CA HIS A 348 1.31 -0.15 -7.82
C HIS A 348 -0.13 0.16 -7.46
N CYS A 349 -0.83 0.89 -8.34
CA CYS A 349 -2.24 1.15 -8.21
C CYS A 349 -3.05 0.11 -8.99
N ARG A 350 -4.15 -0.34 -8.39
CA ARG A 350 -5.16 -1.13 -9.10
C ARG A 350 -6.21 -0.23 -9.70
N TYR A 351 -6.53 0.88 -9.04
CA TYR A 351 -7.52 1.84 -9.51
C TYR A 351 -6.87 2.98 -10.28
N LEU A 352 -7.35 3.20 -11.51
CA LEU A 352 -6.92 4.33 -12.32
C LEU A 352 -7.18 5.67 -11.60
N SER A 353 -8.25 5.77 -10.82
CA SER A 353 -8.54 6.96 -10.02
C SER A 353 -7.45 7.27 -8.99
N SER A 354 -6.95 6.26 -8.28
CA SER A 354 -5.88 6.46 -7.28
C SER A 354 -4.59 6.90 -7.96
N ARG A 355 -4.28 6.27 -9.10
CA ARG A 355 -3.11 6.60 -9.90
C ARG A 355 -3.14 8.03 -10.43
N LYS A 356 -4.27 8.45 -11.01
CA LYS A 356 -4.46 9.81 -11.54
C LYS A 356 -4.24 10.86 -10.47
N VAL A 357 -4.93 10.71 -9.33
CA VAL A 357 -4.76 11.60 -8.17
C VAL A 357 -3.30 11.65 -7.72
N ALA A 358 -2.62 10.51 -7.64
CA ALA A 358 -1.22 10.45 -7.24
C ALA A 358 -0.26 11.11 -8.23
N LEU A 359 -0.46 10.93 -9.55
CA LEU A 359 0.37 11.54 -10.58
C LEU A 359 0.18 13.07 -10.62
N VAL A 360 -1.06 13.54 -10.43
CA VAL A 360 -1.35 14.96 -10.20
C VAL A 360 -0.61 15.43 -8.94
N ASP A 361 -0.82 14.80 -7.79
CA ASP A 361 -0.21 15.26 -6.54
C ASP A 361 1.33 15.22 -6.55
N SER A 362 1.92 14.35 -7.37
CA SER A 362 3.38 14.28 -7.58
C SER A 362 3.96 15.55 -8.22
N GLY A 363 3.17 16.30 -8.97
CA GLY A 363 3.58 17.50 -9.71
C GLY A 363 3.14 18.83 -9.11
N VAL A 364 2.31 18.83 -8.05
CA VAL A 364 1.84 20.09 -7.44
C VAL A 364 2.96 20.82 -6.70
N ARG A 365 2.81 22.13 -6.56
CA ARG A 365 3.81 23.02 -5.96
C ARG A 365 3.24 23.64 -4.67
N MET A 366 3.79 23.22 -3.53
CA MET A 366 3.25 23.59 -2.21
C MET A 366 4.02 24.73 -1.56
N LYS A 367 5.30 24.89 -1.92
CA LYS A 367 6.19 25.97 -1.47
C LYS A 367 6.72 26.74 -2.68
N GLU A 368 7.06 28.01 -2.47
CA GLU A 368 7.66 28.82 -3.53
C GLU A 368 9.02 28.26 -3.97
N SER A 369 9.77 27.61 -3.08
CA SER A 369 11.04 26.96 -3.42
C SER A 369 10.90 25.64 -4.17
N ASP A 370 9.70 25.04 -4.22
CA ASP A 370 9.47 23.80 -4.94
C ASP A 370 9.61 24.03 -6.44
N ARG A 371 10.32 23.12 -7.11
CA ARG A 371 10.52 23.10 -8.57
C ARG A 371 9.82 21.86 -9.13
N THR A 372 8.69 22.04 -9.79
CA THR A 372 7.84 20.95 -10.32
C THR A 372 7.37 21.28 -11.72
N ALA A 373 6.95 20.30 -12.51
CA ALA A 373 6.40 20.55 -13.85
C ALA A 373 5.59 19.36 -14.32
N TYR A 374 4.65 19.60 -15.23
CA TYR A 374 4.04 18.53 -16.03
C TYR A 374 4.58 18.61 -17.44
N ILE A 375 5.18 17.53 -17.92
CA ILE A 375 5.79 17.45 -19.25
C ILE A 375 5.14 16.32 -20.04
N PHE A 376 4.52 16.69 -21.16
CA PHE A 376 3.81 15.77 -22.05
C PHE A 376 4.64 15.52 -23.31
N LEU A 377 5.31 14.37 -23.34
CA LEU A 377 6.03 13.85 -24.50
C LEU A 377 5.05 13.22 -25.51
N PRO A 378 5.43 13.06 -26.79
CA PRO A 378 4.63 12.39 -27.80
C PRO A 378 3.96 11.10 -27.29
N GLY A 379 2.62 11.08 -27.37
CA GLY A 379 1.79 10.17 -26.60
C GLY A 379 0.42 9.91 -27.21
N GLY A 380 -0.19 8.78 -26.82
CA GLY A 380 -1.52 8.37 -27.28
C GLY A 380 -2.62 8.72 -26.28
N LEU A 381 -3.72 7.95 -26.30
CA LEU A 381 -4.91 8.20 -25.47
C LEU A 381 -4.62 8.37 -23.97
N GLY A 382 -3.74 7.54 -23.38
CA GLY A 382 -3.39 7.69 -21.96
C GLY A 382 -2.67 9.01 -21.64
N THR A 383 -1.78 9.45 -22.53
CA THR A 383 -1.13 10.76 -22.41
C THR A 383 -2.13 11.90 -22.58
N LEU A 384 -3.06 11.78 -23.53
CA LEU A 384 -4.09 12.78 -23.78
C LEU A 384 -5.13 12.85 -22.65
N ASP A 385 -5.48 11.72 -22.03
CA ASP A 385 -6.34 11.65 -20.86
C ASP A 385 -5.77 12.47 -19.69
N GLU A 386 -4.50 12.24 -19.36
CA GLU A 386 -3.77 12.99 -18.33
C GLU A 386 -3.56 14.47 -18.72
N PHE A 387 -3.30 14.74 -19.99
CA PHE A 387 -3.15 16.10 -20.52
C PHE A 387 -4.42 16.92 -20.33
N PHE A 388 -5.57 16.41 -20.78
CA PHE A 388 -6.84 17.10 -20.63
C PHE A 388 -7.28 17.15 -19.16
N GLU A 389 -6.98 16.14 -18.35
CA GLU A 389 -7.24 16.18 -16.91
C GLU A 389 -6.49 17.34 -16.22
N ILE A 390 -5.19 17.49 -16.49
CA ILE A 390 -4.39 18.60 -15.94
C ILE A 390 -4.95 19.95 -16.41
N LEU A 391 -5.30 20.10 -17.70
CA LEU A 391 -5.88 21.34 -18.21
C LEU A 391 -7.23 21.65 -17.55
N THR A 392 -8.12 20.66 -17.40
CA THR A 392 -9.40 20.83 -16.70
C THR A 392 -9.20 21.20 -15.23
N LEU A 393 -8.24 20.58 -14.53
CA LEU A 393 -7.92 20.92 -13.15
C LEU A 393 -7.37 22.35 -13.01
N VAL A 394 -6.62 22.84 -13.98
CA VAL A 394 -6.13 24.23 -14.03
C VAL A 394 -7.28 25.20 -14.29
N GLN A 395 -8.09 24.93 -15.31
CA GLN A 395 -9.29 25.71 -15.66
C GLN A 395 -10.21 25.88 -14.45
N LEU A 396 -10.48 24.80 -13.72
CA LEU A 396 -11.34 24.79 -12.54
C LEU A 396 -10.66 25.30 -11.26
N ARG A 397 -9.35 25.60 -11.30
CA ARG A 397 -8.52 25.91 -10.12
C ARG A 397 -8.59 24.83 -9.05
N LYS A 398 -8.58 23.56 -9.48
CA LYS A 398 -8.66 22.35 -8.64
C LYS A 398 -7.41 21.48 -8.69
N LEU A 399 -6.34 21.95 -9.31
CA LEU A 399 -5.04 21.23 -9.34
C LEU A 399 -4.46 20.96 -7.94
N GLY A 400 -4.91 21.65 -6.89
CA GLY A 400 -4.45 21.44 -5.52
C GLY A 400 -3.09 22.09 -5.20
N THR A 401 -2.50 22.78 -6.17
CA THR A 401 -1.25 23.52 -6.02
C THR A 401 -1.45 24.85 -5.29
N LYS A 402 -0.48 25.26 -4.45
CA LYS A 402 -0.47 26.60 -3.82
C LYS A 402 0.20 27.65 -4.70
N PHE A 403 1.16 27.23 -5.52
CA PHE A 403 1.88 28.08 -6.45
C PHE A 403 1.66 27.59 -7.89
N PRO A 404 1.72 28.45 -8.91
CA PRO A 404 1.54 28.00 -10.29
C PRO A 404 2.64 26.98 -10.69
N VAL A 405 2.27 26.05 -11.57
CA VAL A 405 3.12 24.95 -12.07
C VAL A 405 3.21 25.06 -13.59
N PRO A 406 4.40 24.97 -14.22
CA PRO A 406 4.52 24.97 -15.66
C PRO A 406 3.98 23.67 -16.26
N ILE A 407 3.20 23.80 -17.33
CA ILE A 407 2.60 22.70 -18.08
C ILE A 407 3.12 22.78 -19.51
N ILE A 408 3.89 21.77 -19.91
CA ILE A 408 4.68 21.82 -21.14
C ILE A 408 4.26 20.67 -22.05
N LEU A 409 3.73 21.01 -23.22
CA LEU A 409 3.47 20.09 -24.32
C LEU A 409 4.68 20.08 -25.26
N VAL A 410 5.33 18.92 -25.37
CA VAL A 410 6.56 18.78 -26.14
C VAL A 410 6.21 18.32 -27.55
N ASP A 411 6.20 19.27 -28.48
CA ASP A 411 5.77 19.08 -29.86
C ASP A 411 6.95 18.74 -30.79
N TYR A 412 7.55 17.57 -30.55
CA TYR A 412 8.60 17.06 -31.42
C TYR A 412 8.08 16.83 -32.82
N ASP A 413 8.72 17.50 -33.79
CA ASP A 413 8.50 17.31 -35.21
C ASP A 413 7.02 17.54 -35.63
N GLY A 414 6.28 18.36 -34.86
CA GLY A 414 4.88 18.70 -35.12
C GLY A 414 3.87 17.61 -34.73
N PHE A 415 4.25 16.66 -33.87
CA PHE A 415 3.39 15.56 -33.41
C PHE A 415 2.00 16.01 -32.92
N TYR A 416 1.93 17.15 -32.23
CA TYR A 416 0.72 17.73 -31.64
C TYR A 416 0.08 18.84 -32.49
N ALA A 417 0.59 19.15 -33.69
CA ALA A 417 0.04 20.19 -34.55
C ALA A 417 -1.48 20.00 -34.82
N GLY A 418 -1.90 18.76 -35.09
CA GLY A 418 -3.33 18.43 -35.27
C GLY A 418 -4.18 18.64 -34.01
N LEU A 419 -3.63 18.35 -32.83
CA LEU A 419 -4.29 18.58 -31.54
C LEU A 419 -4.45 20.08 -31.25
N LEU A 420 -3.41 20.87 -31.54
CA LEU A 420 -3.44 22.32 -31.40
C LEU A 420 -4.49 22.95 -32.32
N GLN A 421 -4.59 22.49 -33.57
CA GLN A 421 -5.66 22.93 -34.47
C GLN A 421 -7.05 22.47 -34.01
N PHE A 422 -7.17 21.29 -33.41
CA PHE A 422 -8.43 20.87 -32.79
C PHE A 422 -8.84 21.80 -31.63
N MET A 423 -7.90 22.18 -30.75
CA MET A 423 -8.17 23.15 -29.69
C MET A 423 -8.52 24.54 -30.25
N LYS A 424 -7.97 24.92 -31.42
CA LYS A 424 -8.37 26.13 -32.15
C LYS A 424 -9.81 26.07 -32.63
N ALA A 425 -10.22 24.95 -33.19
CA ALA A 425 -11.62 24.74 -33.54
C ALA A 425 -12.53 24.82 -32.30
N CYS A 426 -12.09 24.27 -31.15
CA CYS A 426 -12.83 24.41 -29.89
C CYS A 426 -13.01 25.88 -29.47
N ASP A 427 -12.01 26.72 -29.66
CA ASP A 427 -12.06 28.17 -29.42
C ASP A 427 -13.00 28.89 -30.39
N ASP A 428 -12.92 28.57 -31.69
CA ASP A 428 -13.85 29.11 -32.69
C ASP A 428 -15.31 28.75 -32.42
N HIS A 429 -15.56 27.58 -31.83
CA HIS A 429 -16.88 27.12 -31.43
C HIS A 429 -17.29 27.56 -30.01
N GLY A 430 -16.44 28.29 -29.28
CA GLY A 430 -16.72 28.79 -27.94
C GLY A 430 -16.79 27.71 -26.85
N THR A 431 -16.14 26.57 -27.07
CA THR A 431 -16.10 25.43 -26.12
C THR A 431 -14.87 25.43 -25.23
N VAL A 432 -13.82 26.14 -25.62
CA VAL A 432 -12.61 26.44 -24.83
C VAL A 432 -12.22 27.88 -25.15
N GLY A 433 -11.70 28.66 -24.20
CA GLY A 433 -11.22 30.01 -24.48
C GLY A 433 -9.70 30.13 -24.42
N ALA A 434 -9.11 31.00 -25.24
CA ALA A 434 -7.68 31.35 -25.14
C ALA A 434 -7.17 31.63 -23.69
N PRO A 435 -7.91 32.32 -22.80
CA PRO A 435 -7.49 32.52 -21.41
C PRO A 435 -7.33 31.23 -20.59
N GLU A 436 -8.02 30.15 -20.96
CA GLU A 436 -7.97 28.85 -20.26
C GLU A 436 -6.71 28.07 -20.62
N LEU A 437 -6.11 28.33 -21.79
CA LEU A 437 -4.86 27.72 -22.24
C LEU A 437 -3.62 28.60 -22.00
N ARG A 438 -3.76 29.66 -21.20
CA ARG A 438 -2.66 30.60 -20.91
C ARG A 438 -1.45 29.94 -20.23
N ASP A 439 -1.68 28.90 -19.43
CA ASP A 439 -0.65 28.23 -18.64
C ASP A 439 -0.04 27.02 -19.38
N LEU A 440 -0.60 26.68 -20.55
CA LEU A 440 -0.07 25.65 -21.44
C LEU A 440 1.01 26.25 -22.35
N ILE A 441 2.21 25.71 -22.23
CA ILE A 441 3.38 26.08 -23.03
C ILE A 441 3.66 24.97 -24.03
N VAL A 442 3.85 25.34 -25.30
CA VAL A 442 4.27 24.43 -26.36
C VAL A 442 5.76 24.64 -26.60
N ALA A 443 6.52 23.55 -26.66
CA ALA A 443 7.95 23.57 -26.95
C ALA A 443 8.30 22.52 -28.01
N HIS A 444 8.97 22.93 -29.08
CA HIS A 444 9.30 22.02 -30.20
C HIS A 444 10.55 21.16 -29.96
N ASP A 445 11.39 21.53 -28.99
CA ASP A 445 12.62 20.82 -28.66
C ASP A 445 13.01 20.92 -27.18
N ASN A 446 14.04 20.16 -26.80
CA ASN A 446 14.51 20.09 -25.41
C ASN A 446 15.07 21.43 -24.93
N VAL A 447 15.67 22.22 -25.82
CA VAL A 447 16.26 23.51 -25.47
C VAL A 447 15.15 24.46 -25.04
N GLY A 448 14.06 24.52 -25.81
CA GLY A 448 12.86 25.26 -25.46
C GLY A 448 12.28 24.86 -24.11
N VAL A 449 12.18 23.54 -23.82
CA VAL A 449 11.71 23.08 -22.50
C VAL A 449 12.61 23.57 -21.37
N LEU A 450 13.94 23.49 -21.52
CA LEU A 450 14.88 23.94 -20.51
C LEU A 450 14.84 25.47 -20.31
N ASP A 451 14.71 26.23 -21.40
CA ASP A 451 14.62 27.69 -21.34
C ASP A 451 13.35 28.16 -20.65
N VAL A 452 12.22 27.51 -20.93
CA VAL A 452 10.96 27.71 -20.21
C VAL A 452 11.17 27.51 -18.70
N LEU A 453 11.77 26.38 -18.31
CA LEU A 453 11.97 26.06 -16.89
C LEU A 453 12.96 27.01 -16.21
N ARG A 454 14.06 27.41 -16.88
CA ARG A 454 15.02 28.40 -16.38
C ARG A 454 14.36 29.74 -16.12
N GLN A 455 13.62 30.25 -17.12
CA GLN A 455 12.92 31.52 -17.02
C GLN A 455 11.85 31.48 -15.93
N TYR A 456 11.06 30.39 -15.88
CA TYR A 456 9.97 30.23 -14.93
C TYR A 456 10.46 30.21 -13.48
N TYR A 457 11.56 29.48 -13.22
CA TYR A 457 12.14 29.34 -11.88
C TYR A 457 13.25 30.33 -11.58
N LYS A 458 13.55 31.28 -12.49
CA LYS A 458 14.62 32.28 -12.36
C LYS A 458 15.96 31.66 -12.00
N LEU A 459 16.34 30.60 -12.70
CA LEU A 459 17.54 29.80 -12.40
C LEU A 459 18.81 30.33 -13.07
N ASP A 460 18.72 31.43 -13.80
CA ASP A 460 19.88 32.07 -14.42
C ASP A 460 20.66 32.87 -13.36
N GLY A 461 21.81 32.33 -12.94
CA GLY A 461 22.78 32.98 -12.06
C GLY A 461 24.21 32.63 -12.49
N GLU A 462 24.88 33.63 -13.07
CA GLU A 462 26.31 33.72 -13.45
C GLU A 462 26.85 32.73 -14.51
N GLU A 463 27.43 33.33 -15.58
CA GLU A 463 28.21 32.76 -16.70
C GLU A 463 27.49 32.16 -17.93
N GLY A 464 27.38 32.99 -18.98
CA GLY A 464 28.18 32.73 -20.18
C GLY A 464 27.66 31.79 -21.27
N VAL A 465 26.45 31.22 -21.20
CA VAL A 465 25.92 30.45 -22.34
C VAL A 465 25.34 31.41 -23.38
N LYS A 466 26.11 31.66 -24.45
CA LYS A 466 25.61 32.35 -25.66
C LYS A 466 24.35 31.63 -26.18
N ARG A 467 23.20 32.31 -26.12
CA ARG A 467 21.94 31.90 -26.74
C ARG A 467 22.16 31.72 -28.24
N SER A 468 22.13 30.48 -28.73
CA SER A 468 22.48 30.19 -30.13
C SER A 468 21.30 30.07 -31.09
N SER A 469 20.04 30.18 -30.64
CA SER A 469 18.85 30.23 -31.52
C SER A 469 17.64 30.77 -30.74
N PRO A 470 16.64 31.40 -31.39
CA PRO A 470 15.36 31.67 -30.73
C PRO A 470 14.74 30.33 -30.34
N SER A 471 14.46 30.16 -29.05
CA SER A 471 13.74 29.00 -28.53
C SER A 471 12.36 28.95 -29.20
N LYS A 472 12.07 27.86 -29.92
CA LYS A 472 10.78 27.59 -30.57
C LYS A 472 9.73 27.20 -29.53
N VAL A 473 9.28 28.19 -28.78
CA VAL A 473 8.34 28.06 -27.68
C VAL A 473 7.27 29.14 -27.74
N TYR A 474 6.04 28.80 -27.38
CA TYR A 474 4.94 29.76 -27.29
C TYR A 474 3.87 29.28 -26.31
N ARG A 475 3.02 30.21 -25.85
CA ARG A 475 1.80 29.84 -25.11
C ARG A 475 0.71 29.41 -26.07
N ALA A 476 0.01 28.33 -25.76
CA ALA A 476 -1.12 27.86 -26.58
C ALA A 476 -2.20 28.95 -26.76
N SER A 477 -2.40 29.82 -25.75
CA SER A 477 -3.29 30.98 -25.88
C SER A 477 -2.90 31.95 -27.01
N ALA A 478 -1.60 32.17 -27.24
CA ALA A 478 -1.11 33.03 -28.32
C ALA A 478 -1.38 32.41 -29.69
N PHE A 479 -1.20 31.10 -29.82
CA PHE A 479 -1.56 30.35 -31.03
C PHE A 479 -3.05 30.50 -31.36
N LEU A 480 -3.93 30.40 -30.36
CA LEU A 480 -5.36 30.62 -30.55
C LEU A 480 -5.68 32.05 -31.02
N GLN A 481 -5.14 33.05 -30.32
CA GLN A 481 -5.38 34.47 -30.62
C GLN A 481 -4.83 34.91 -31.97
N LEU A 482 -3.79 34.25 -32.48
CA LEU A 482 -3.10 34.60 -33.72
C LEU A 482 -3.55 33.74 -34.91
N GLY A 483 -4.74 33.13 -34.80
CA GLY A 483 -5.40 32.44 -35.89
C GLY A 483 -4.81 31.06 -36.21
N GLY A 484 -4.21 30.40 -35.23
CA GLY A 484 -3.62 29.06 -35.41
C GLY A 484 -2.29 29.07 -36.17
N SER A 485 -1.54 30.17 -36.12
CA SER A 485 -0.22 30.31 -36.74
C SER A 485 0.89 30.15 -35.71
N GLU A 486 1.66 29.05 -35.81
CA GLU A 486 2.82 28.78 -34.95
C GLU A 486 3.88 29.87 -35.09
N GLU A 487 4.22 30.26 -36.32
CA GLU A 487 5.21 31.32 -36.60
C GLU A 487 4.86 32.64 -35.89
N ARG A 488 3.58 33.04 -35.90
CA ARG A 488 3.12 34.24 -35.20
C ARG A 488 3.14 34.06 -33.69
N ALA A 489 2.79 32.87 -33.20
CA ALA A 489 2.79 32.55 -31.78
C ALA A 489 4.22 32.52 -31.20
N GLU A 490 5.18 31.93 -31.92
CA GLU A 490 6.59 31.96 -31.57
C GLU A 490 7.13 33.39 -31.54
N ALA A 491 6.76 34.22 -32.51
CA ALA A 491 7.14 35.63 -32.55
C ALA A 491 6.56 36.45 -31.37
N ALA A 492 5.41 36.04 -30.83
CA ALA A 492 4.78 36.68 -29.67
C ALA A 492 5.46 36.29 -28.34
N GLY A 493 6.17 35.16 -28.28
CA GLY A 493 6.91 34.71 -27.11
C GLY A 493 6.06 34.14 -25.95
N LEU A 494 6.70 34.01 -24.78
CA LEU A 494 6.14 33.47 -23.53
C LEU A 494 5.59 34.55 -22.58
#